data_AF-A0A7K3RNZ0-F1
#
_entry.id   AF-A0A7K3RNZ0-F1
#
_cell.length_a   1.000
_cell.length_b   1.000
_cell.length_c   1.000
_cell.angle_alpha   90.00
_cell.angle_beta   90.00
_cell.angle_gamma   90.00
#
_symmetry.space_group_name_H-M   'P 1'
#
loop_
_entity.id
_entity.type
_entity.pdbx_description
1 polymer ?
#
loop_
_entity_poly.entity_id
_entity_poly.type
_entity_poly.pdbx_seq_one_letter_code
_entity_poly.pdbx_strand_id
1 'polypeptide(L)'
;APDPASRLTPEPTPRSVPEPAPEPSPARDGAAGPDDWMATDHLVGGTPLLPGVAVFELALRAAGRTAPARIRQVRWLRAFELTGSRTPRLVVDGERFTLSDGPDGVVHASGTLAAAAPEIPERIDPTAIGARCPGRRSGPDLYAAFAGAGIEYGPSFRALDEVRHGADEALGVLNLPPARAAEVPGRPLHPVALDAALQAVAALSAETGSQVPFALRELEIHGPVPSTGYAHVVRDEDGFTVRLAHRDGRVAVRFTGLALRPSRPAAAPVPDGAGALVHLPEWHEAGPVE
;
A
#
# COMPACT_ATOMS: atom_id res chain seq x y z
N ALA A 1 49.88 31.49 -55.86
CA ALA A 1 49.56 31.93 -54.48
C ALA A 1 48.14 32.50 -54.49
N PRO A 2 47.28 32.17 -53.50
CA PRO A 2 45.87 31.85 -53.77
C PRO A 2 44.86 33.00 -53.58
N ASP A 3 43.65 32.66 -54.06
CA ASP A 3 42.38 33.35 -54.39
C ASP A 3 41.55 33.83 -53.17
N PRO A 4 40.62 34.81 -53.30
CA PRO A 4 39.93 35.42 -52.16
C PRO A 4 38.65 34.68 -51.73
N ALA A 5 38.59 34.43 -50.42
CA ALA A 5 37.42 34.30 -49.55
C ALA A 5 36.04 33.99 -50.19
N SER A 6 35.68 32.70 -50.19
CA SER A 6 34.28 32.26 -50.22
C SER A 6 33.70 32.31 -48.79
N ARG A 7 32.70 33.16 -48.56
CA ARG A 7 31.94 33.21 -47.29
C ARG A 7 30.85 32.14 -47.33
N LEU A 8 31.04 31.05 -46.59
CA LEU A 8 30.02 30.03 -46.32
C LEU A 8 29.00 30.58 -45.31
N THR A 9 27.72 30.56 -45.67
CA THR A 9 26.59 30.75 -44.76
C THR A 9 26.42 29.54 -43.85
N PRO A 10 26.10 29.70 -42.55
CA PRO A 10 25.87 28.57 -41.65
C PRO A 10 24.53 27.88 -41.96
N GLU A 11 24.55 26.54 -42.02
CA GLU A 11 23.32 25.74 -42.15
C GLU A 11 22.44 25.85 -40.89
N PRO A 12 21.10 25.79 -41.06
CA PRO A 12 20.18 25.80 -39.93
C PRO A 12 20.28 24.49 -39.14
N THR A 13 20.38 24.62 -37.82
CA THR A 13 20.38 23.50 -36.87
C THR A 13 19.04 22.75 -36.94
N PRO A 14 19.01 21.42 -37.10
CA PRO A 14 17.76 20.68 -37.13
C PRO A 14 17.04 20.80 -35.77
N ARG A 15 15.76 21.20 -35.81
CA ARG A 15 14.89 21.17 -34.62
C ARG A 15 14.75 19.73 -34.14
N SER A 16 15.15 19.48 -32.90
CA SER A 16 14.91 18.22 -32.20
C SER A 16 13.41 17.96 -32.13
N VAL A 17 12.96 16.88 -32.77
CA VAL A 17 11.60 16.36 -32.59
C VAL A 17 11.48 15.85 -31.15
N PRO A 18 10.45 16.23 -30.38
CA PRO A 18 10.25 15.66 -29.06
C PRO A 18 10.03 14.16 -29.19
N GLU A 19 10.77 13.39 -28.40
CA GLU A 19 10.65 11.93 -28.34
C GLU A 19 9.20 11.58 -27.92
N PRO A 20 8.53 10.63 -28.61
CA PRO A 20 7.19 10.22 -28.22
C PRO A 20 7.19 9.73 -26.78
N ALA A 21 6.13 10.05 -26.04
CA ALA A 21 5.96 9.53 -24.68
C ALA A 21 6.10 8.00 -24.69
N PRO A 22 6.79 7.41 -23.70
CA PRO A 22 6.97 5.97 -23.66
C PRO A 22 5.61 5.28 -23.67
N GLU A 23 5.46 4.28 -24.54
CA GLU A 23 4.23 3.49 -24.59
C GLU A 23 3.95 2.83 -23.22
N PRO A 24 2.69 2.75 -22.79
CA PRO A 24 2.33 2.12 -21.52
C PRO A 24 2.87 0.70 -21.47
N SER A 25 3.54 0.34 -20.37
CA SER A 25 4.09 -1.00 -20.20
C SER A 25 2.96 -2.04 -20.28
N PRO A 26 3.18 -3.19 -20.93
CA PRO A 26 2.15 -4.22 -21.08
C PRO A 26 1.69 -4.66 -19.68
N ALA A 27 0.37 -4.63 -19.46
CA ALA A 27 -0.22 -5.08 -18.22
C ALA A 27 0.20 -6.53 -17.94
N ARG A 28 0.68 -6.77 -16.72
CA ARG A 28 0.92 -8.12 -16.23
C ARG A 28 -0.30 -8.52 -15.43
N ASP A 29 -0.99 -9.58 -15.87
CA ASP A 29 -2.10 -10.15 -15.12
C ASP A 29 -1.58 -10.57 -13.74
N GLY A 30 -2.08 -9.90 -12.69
CA GLY A 30 -1.83 -10.31 -11.33
C GLY A 30 -2.59 -11.61 -11.11
N ALA A 31 -1.90 -12.71 -10.86
CA ALA A 31 -2.49 -14.04 -10.64
C ALA A 31 -3.26 -14.17 -9.31
N ALA A 32 -4.00 -13.14 -8.89
CA ALA A 32 -4.93 -13.19 -7.77
C ALA A 32 -6.35 -13.34 -8.36
N GLY A 33 -6.86 -14.57 -8.34
CA GLY A 33 -8.21 -14.91 -8.78
C GLY A 33 -9.00 -15.61 -7.66
N PRO A 34 -10.20 -16.15 -7.95
CA PRO A 34 -11.04 -16.81 -6.96
C PRO A 34 -10.41 -18.06 -6.32
N ASP A 35 -9.48 -18.70 -7.01
CA ASP A 35 -8.76 -19.88 -6.52
C ASP A 35 -7.48 -19.53 -5.72
N ASP A 36 -7.15 -18.24 -5.57
CA ASP A 36 -6.02 -17.80 -4.77
C ASP A 36 -6.35 -17.92 -3.28
N TRP A 37 -5.37 -18.32 -2.46
CA TRP A 37 -5.52 -18.44 -1.01
C TRP A 37 -5.97 -17.13 -0.35
N MET A 38 -5.68 -15.97 -0.96
CA MET A 38 -6.16 -14.66 -0.51
C MET A 38 -7.68 -14.56 -0.53
N ALA A 39 -8.36 -15.22 -1.47
CA ALA A 39 -9.82 -15.22 -1.55
C ALA A 39 -10.47 -15.92 -0.34
N THR A 40 -9.80 -16.94 0.22
CA THR A 40 -10.28 -17.64 1.42
C THR A 40 -9.87 -16.95 2.71
N ASP A 41 -8.68 -16.34 2.74
CA ASP A 41 -8.08 -15.87 4.00
C ASP A 41 -8.20 -14.36 4.23
N HIS A 42 -8.82 -13.59 3.33
CA HIS A 42 -9.05 -12.16 3.49
C HIS A 42 -10.48 -11.77 3.13
N LEU A 43 -11.40 -11.92 4.08
CA LEU A 43 -12.81 -11.61 3.91
C LEU A 43 -13.18 -10.33 4.66
N VAL A 44 -14.01 -9.48 4.05
CA VAL A 44 -14.62 -8.33 4.72
C VAL A 44 -16.12 -8.37 4.47
N GLY A 45 -16.92 -8.42 5.54
CA GLY A 45 -18.36 -8.63 5.47
C GLY A 45 -18.74 -9.96 4.80
N GLY A 46 -17.89 -10.98 4.89
CA GLY A 46 -18.04 -12.27 4.21
C GLY A 46 -17.64 -12.27 2.73
N THR A 47 -17.21 -11.13 2.17
CA THR A 47 -16.78 -11.04 0.77
C THR A 47 -15.27 -11.24 0.64
N PRO A 48 -14.79 -12.15 -0.23
CA PRO A 48 -13.38 -12.28 -0.62
C PRO A 48 -12.85 -11.00 -1.26
N LEU A 49 -11.88 -10.34 -0.63
CA LEU A 49 -11.28 -9.11 -1.14
C LEU A 49 -9.78 -9.25 -1.34
N LEU A 50 -9.27 -8.66 -2.42
CA LEU A 50 -7.85 -8.42 -2.57
C LEU A 50 -7.39 -7.43 -1.48
N PRO A 51 -6.37 -7.75 -0.69
CA PRO A 51 -5.82 -6.80 0.29
C PRO A 51 -5.34 -5.53 -0.41
N GLY A 52 -5.68 -4.36 0.13
CA GLY A 52 -5.32 -3.08 -0.49
C GLY A 52 -3.82 -2.90 -0.70
N VAL A 53 -2.99 -3.49 0.16
CA VAL A 53 -1.52 -3.45 0.07
C VAL A 53 -0.96 -4.24 -1.12
N ALA A 54 -1.74 -5.13 -1.74
CA ALA A 54 -1.31 -5.90 -2.91
C ALA A 54 -0.94 -4.99 -4.10
N VAL A 55 -1.49 -3.77 -4.14
CA VAL A 55 -1.23 -2.81 -5.23
C VAL A 55 0.25 -2.44 -5.33
N PHE A 56 0.99 -2.46 -4.21
CA PHE A 56 2.37 -1.97 -4.17
C PHE A 56 3.34 -2.87 -4.92
N GLU A 57 3.29 -4.19 -4.64
CA GLU A 57 4.07 -5.17 -5.38
C GLU A 57 3.69 -5.18 -6.87
N LEU A 58 2.38 -5.09 -7.17
CA LEU A 58 1.90 -5.04 -8.54
C LEU A 58 2.41 -3.79 -9.28
N ALA A 59 2.41 -2.63 -8.62
CA ALA A 59 2.90 -1.37 -9.19
C ALA A 59 4.40 -1.43 -9.50
N LEU A 60 5.21 -1.93 -8.56
CA LEU A 60 6.65 -2.12 -8.79
C LEU A 60 6.90 -3.10 -9.95
N ARG A 61 6.20 -4.24 -9.97
CA ARG A 61 6.34 -5.24 -11.03
C ARG A 61 5.95 -4.71 -12.41
N ALA A 62 4.84 -3.98 -12.50
CA ALA A 62 4.36 -3.40 -13.76
C ALA A 62 5.31 -2.31 -14.29
N ALA A 63 5.93 -1.54 -13.40
CA ALA A 63 6.93 -0.54 -13.75
C ALA A 63 8.36 -1.10 -13.95
N GLY A 64 8.58 -2.40 -13.71
CA GLY A 64 9.92 -3.00 -13.72
C GLY A 64 10.87 -2.41 -12.66
N ARG A 65 10.33 -1.88 -11.56
CA ARG A 65 11.07 -1.26 -10.45
C ARG A 65 11.27 -2.25 -9.31
N THR A 66 12.34 -2.08 -8.56
CA THR A 66 12.60 -2.76 -7.29
C THR A 66 12.94 -1.72 -6.21
N ALA A 67 13.06 -2.16 -4.95
CA ALA A 67 13.58 -1.30 -3.89
C ALA A 67 15.03 -0.83 -4.19
N PRO A 68 15.44 0.38 -3.74
CA PRO A 68 14.61 1.36 -3.04
C PRO A 68 13.57 2.01 -3.95
N ALA A 69 12.36 2.25 -3.43
CA ALA A 69 11.26 2.85 -4.18
C ALA A 69 10.36 3.70 -3.28
N ARG A 70 9.65 4.66 -3.89
CA ARG A 70 8.61 5.47 -3.21
C ARG A 70 7.30 5.40 -3.99
N ILE A 71 6.19 5.28 -3.27
CA ILE A 71 4.84 5.35 -3.83
C ILE A 71 4.07 6.45 -3.09
N ARG A 72 3.44 7.37 -3.81
CA ARG A 72 2.77 8.54 -3.26
C ARG A 72 1.30 8.58 -3.65
N GLN A 73 0.54 9.34 -2.86
CA GLN A 73 -0.85 9.73 -3.16
C GLN A 73 -1.73 8.53 -3.49
N VAL A 74 -1.57 7.45 -2.74
CA VAL A 74 -2.29 6.20 -2.97
C VAL A 74 -3.73 6.41 -2.52
N ARG A 75 -4.67 6.01 -3.37
CA ARG A 75 -6.10 6.07 -3.09
C ARG A 75 -6.70 4.68 -3.32
N TRP A 76 -7.35 4.13 -2.29
CA TRP A 76 -8.20 2.95 -2.42
C TRP A 76 -9.65 3.42 -2.59
N LEU A 77 -10.08 3.47 -3.84
CA LEU A 77 -11.40 3.96 -4.21
C LEU A 77 -12.46 2.92 -3.87
N ARG A 78 -12.23 1.67 -4.28
CA ARG A 78 -13.13 0.53 -4.11
C ARG A 78 -12.33 -0.73 -3.80
N ALA A 79 -12.89 -1.64 -3.00
CA ALA A 79 -12.30 -2.95 -2.82
C ALA A 79 -12.39 -3.75 -4.12
N PHE A 80 -11.39 -4.59 -4.41
CA PHE A 80 -11.45 -5.52 -5.52
C PHE A 80 -11.90 -6.87 -4.98
N GLU A 81 -13.08 -7.33 -5.41
CA GLU A 81 -13.62 -8.62 -5.00
C GLU A 81 -12.92 -9.74 -5.77
N LEU A 82 -12.46 -10.76 -5.05
CA LEU A 82 -11.86 -11.96 -5.65
C LEU A 82 -12.94 -12.99 -6.04
N THR A 83 -14.18 -12.56 -6.19
CA THR A 83 -15.30 -13.39 -6.62
C THR A 83 -15.55 -13.22 -8.12
N GLY A 84 -15.50 -14.30 -8.89
CA GLY A 84 -15.84 -14.32 -10.31
C GLY A 84 -14.64 -14.45 -11.25
N SER A 85 -14.84 -14.13 -12.53
CA SER A 85 -13.85 -14.30 -13.59
C SER A 85 -12.98 -13.06 -13.85
N ARG A 86 -13.19 -11.96 -13.11
CA ARG A 86 -12.42 -10.73 -13.29
C ARG A 86 -11.07 -10.86 -12.60
N THR A 87 -10.02 -10.43 -13.26
CA THR A 87 -8.66 -10.41 -12.72
C THR A 87 -8.21 -8.97 -12.45
N PRO A 88 -7.50 -8.72 -11.34
CA PRO A 88 -6.96 -7.40 -11.05
C PRO A 88 -5.90 -7.04 -12.09
N ARG A 89 -6.13 -5.95 -12.82
CA ARG A 89 -5.20 -5.44 -13.83
C ARG A 89 -4.57 -4.15 -13.33
N LEU A 90 -3.24 -4.15 -13.18
CA LEU A 90 -2.50 -2.93 -12.86
C LEU A 90 -1.74 -2.42 -14.08
N VAL A 91 -1.95 -1.15 -14.39
CA VAL A 91 -1.27 -0.43 -15.48
C VAL A 91 -0.46 0.71 -14.90
N VAL A 92 0.70 0.98 -15.50
CA VAL A 92 1.52 2.14 -15.22
C VAL A 92 1.62 2.99 -16.49
N ASP A 93 1.22 4.26 -16.37
CA ASP A 93 1.32 5.29 -17.41
C ASP A 93 2.19 6.43 -16.89
N GLY A 94 3.39 6.57 -17.45
CA GLY A 94 4.47 7.37 -16.88
C GLY A 94 4.80 6.92 -15.45
N GLU A 95 4.47 7.76 -14.47
CA GLU A 95 4.64 7.46 -13.04
C GLU A 95 3.34 7.05 -12.35
N ARG A 96 2.18 7.21 -12.99
CA ARG A 96 0.89 6.92 -12.39
C ARG A 96 0.57 5.45 -12.54
N PHE A 97 0.17 4.78 -11.46
CA PHE A 97 -0.41 3.45 -11.53
C PHE A 97 -1.92 3.48 -11.27
N THR A 98 -2.62 2.56 -11.93
CA THR A 98 -4.06 2.34 -11.78
C THR A 98 -4.34 0.85 -11.74
N LEU A 99 -5.07 0.41 -10.72
CA LEU A 99 -5.63 -0.94 -10.58
C LEU A 99 -7.10 -0.90 -11.00
N SER A 100 -7.49 -1.69 -11.99
CA SER A 100 -8.86 -1.83 -12.48
C SER A 100 -9.28 -3.30 -12.68
N ASP A 101 -10.57 -3.53 -12.90
CA ASP A 101 -11.13 -4.84 -13.25
C ASP A 101 -11.18 -5.12 -14.77
N GLY A 102 -10.30 -4.46 -15.52
CA GLY A 102 -10.14 -4.59 -16.96
C GLY A 102 -9.65 -3.30 -17.64
N PRO A 103 -9.37 -3.30 -18.96
CA PRO A 103 -8.92 -2.12 -19.71
C PRO A 103 -9.85 -0.91 -19.58
N ASP A 104 -11.16 -1.13 -19.68
CA ASP A 104 -12.21 -0.11 -19.53
C ASP A 104 -13.00 -0.28 -18.22
N GLY A 105 -12.34 -0.90 -17.25
CA GLY A 105 -12.93 -1.32 -15.99
C GLY A 105 -13.10 -0.20 -14.97
N VAL A 106 -13.79 -0.54 -13.88
CA VAL A 106 -13.83 0.27 -12.68
C VAL A 106 -12.44 0.38 -12.09
N VAL A 107 -12.03 1.60 -11.72
CA VAL A 107 -10.79 1.82 -10.97
C VAL A 107 -11.01 1.51 -9.49
N HIS A 108 -10.19 0.60 -8.97
CA HIS A 108 -10.20 0.18 -7.56
C HIS A 108 -9.16 0.93 -6.74
N ALA A 109 -7.97 1.14 -7.29
CA ALA A 109 -6.90 1.89 -6.63
C ALA A 109 -6.02 2.65 -7.62
N SER A 110 -5.37 3.70 -7.15
CA SER A 110 -4.38 4.45 -7.93
C SER A 110 -3.33 5.08 -7.02
N GLY A 111 -2.25 5.55 -7.63
CA GLY A 111 -1.19 6.32 -6.97
C GLY A 111 -0.07 6.65 -7.94
N THR A 112 1.05 7.14 -7.41
CA THR A 112 2.19 7.60 -8.22
C THR A 112 3.49 6.99 -7.72
N LEU A 113 4.25 6.39 -8.62
CA LEU A 113 5.61 5.89 -8.40
C LEU A 113 6.58 7.07 -8.47
N ALA A 114 7.28 7.35 -7.38
CA ALA A 114 8.29 8.40 -7.35
C ALA A 114 9.71 7.81 -7.41
N ALA A 115 10.67 8.62 -7.86
CA ALA A 115 12.08 8.31 -7.71
C ALA A 115 12.44 8.18 -6.23
N ALA A 116 13.32 7.23 -5.91
CA ALA A 116 13.88 7.04 -4.59
C ALA A 116 15.40 6.99 -4.68
N ALA A 117 16.09 7.75 -3.84
CA ALA A 117 17.52 7.62 -3.67
C ALA A 117 17.80 6.52 -2.63
N PRO A 118 18.94 5.82 -2.74
CA PRO A 118 19.42 4.98 -1.64
C PRO A 118 19.63 5.84 -0.39
N GLU A 119 18.87 5.53 0.66
CA GLU A 119 18.97 6.18 1.97
C GLU A 119 19.26 5.12 3.02
N ILE A 120 19.96 5.52 4.09
CA ILE A 120 20.18 4.64 5.24
C ILE A 120 18.82 4.44 5.92
N PRO A 121 18.30 3.20 6.00
CA PRO A 121 16.98 2.98 6.57
C PRO A 121 16.95 3.37 8.05
N GLU A 122 15.84 3.99 8.46
CA GLU A 122 15.52 4.23 9.86
C GLU A 122 15.63 2.92 10.67
N ARG A 123 16.00 3.05 11.95
CA ARG A 123 15.96 1.93 12.90
C ARG A 123 15.03 2.25 14.04
N ILE A 124 14.17 1.31 14.38
CA ILE A 124 13.36 1.35 15.60
C ILE A 124 14.04 0.57 16.73
N ASP A 125 13.71 0.91 17.97
CA ASP A 125 14.03 0.10 19.16
C ASP A 125 12.74 -0.56 19.67
N PRO A 126 12.48 -1.83 19.31
CA PRO A 126 11.27 -2.53 19.72
C PRO A 126 11.15 -2.68 21.24
N THR A 127 12.27 -2.73 21.97
CA THR A 127 12.27 -2.87 23.43
C THR A 127 11.78 -1.57 24.06
N ALA A 128 12.36 -0.44 23.64
CA ALA A 128 11.97 0.88 24.14
C ALA A 128 10.53 1.24 23.74
N ILE A 129 10.11 0.94 22.51
CA ILE A 129 8.71 1.14 22.06
C ILE A 129 7.77 0.29 22.90
N GLY A 130 8.07 -1.01 23.05
CA GLY A 130 7.27 -1.90 23.88
C GLY A 130 7.08 -1.34 25.30
N ALA A 131 8.14 -0.84 25.94
CA ALA A 131 8.06 -0.27 27.28
C ALA A 131 7.07 0.91 27.41
N ARG A 132 6.83 1.67 26.34
CA ARG A 132 5.83 2.77 26.29
C ARG A 132 4.39 2.29 26.03
N CYS A 133 4.22 1.03 25.66
CA CYS A 133 2.94 0.40 25.32
C CYS A 133 2.49 -0.57 26.44
N PRO A 134 1.77 -0.09 27.47
CA PRO A 134 1.36 -0.90 28.62
C PRO A 134 0.23 -1.89 28.30
N GLY A 135 -0.62 -1.57 27.33
CA GLY A 135 -1.68 -2.46 26.86
C GLY A 135 -1.11 -3.62 26.05
N ARG A 136 -1.78 -4.77 26.12
CA ARG A 136 -1.41 -5.97 25.36
C ARG A 136 -2.66 -6.65 24.85
N ARG A 137 -2.65 -7.02 23.58
CA ARG A 137 -3.62 -7.90 22.94
C ARG A 137 -2.89 -9.09 22.34
N SER A 138 -3.34 -10.30 22.64
CA SER A 138 -2.79 -11.50 21.99
C SER A 138 -3.26 -11.56 20.53
N GLY A 139 -2.54 -12.29 19.67
CA GLY A 139 -2.98 -12.58 18.30
C GLY A 139 -4.41 -13.14 18.26
N PRO A 140 -4.74 -14.20 19.03
CA PRO A 140 -6.11 -14.73 19.09
C PRO A 140 -7.16 -13.67 19.44
N ASP A 141 -6.93 -12.83 20.45
CA ASP A 141 -7.88 -11.78 20.84
C ASP A 141 -7.99 -10.69 19.76
N LEU A 142 -6.88 -10.37 19.08
CA LEU A 142 -6.86 -9.44 17.97
C LEU A 142 -7.72 -9.94 16.80
N TYR A 143 -7.53 -11.17 16.35
CA TYR A 143 -8.31 -11.72 15.24
C TYR A 143 -9.78 -11.99 15.61
N ALA A 144 -10.07 -12.30 16.87
CA ALA A 144 -11.44 -12.36 17.36
C ALA A 144 -12.13 -10.98 17.29
N ALA A 145 -11.41 -9.91 17.65
CA ALA A 145 -11.92 -8.54 17.53
C ALA A 145 -12.15 -8.14 16.07
N PHE A 146 -11.24 -8.50 15.15
CA PHE A 146 -11.45 -8.29 13.71
C PHE A 146 -12.70 -9.03 13.21
N ALA A 147 -12.87 -10.31 13.56
CA ALA A 147 -14.03 -11.09 13.16
C ALA A 147 -15.34 -10.49 13.72
N GLY A 148 -15.34 -10.02 14.97
CA GLY A 148 -16.47 -9.29 15.55
C GLY A 148 -16.80 -7.96 14.84
N ALA A 149 -15.81 -7.37 14.17
CA ALA A 149 -15.97 -6.21 13.30
C ALA A 149 -16.21 -6.59 11.81
N GLY A 150 -16.47 -7.87 11.51
CA GLY A 150 -16.74 -8.33 10.15
C GLY A 150 -15.52 -8.35 9.22
N ILE A 151 -14.30 -8.39 9.76
CA ILE A 151 -13.08 -8.65 8.99
C ILE A 151 -12.56 -10.02 9.40
N GLU A 152 -12.66 -11.00 8.50
CA GLU A 152 -12.24 -12.37 8.78
C GLU A 152 -10.91 -12.65 8.11
N TYR A 153 -9.85 -12.63 8.91
CA TYR A 153 -8.54 -13.08 8.50
C TYR A 153 -8.44 -14.60 8.68
N GLY A 154 -8.16 -15.31 7.60
CA GLY A 154 -7.81 -16.73 7.62
C GLY A 154 -6.33 -16.97 7.99
N PRO A 155 -5.89 -18.23 8.12
CA PRO A 155 -4.58 -18.58 8.66
C PRO A 155 -3.40 -17.88 7.99
N SER A 156 -3.47 -17.59 6.69
CA SER A 156 -2.39 -16.92 5.97
C SER A 156 -2.20 -15.45 6.35
N PHE A 157 -3.28 -14.74 6.73
CA PHE A 157 -3.23 -13.33 7.13
C PHE A 157 -3.08 -13.11 8.63
N ARG A 158 -3.04 -14.18 9.43
CA ARG A 158 -2.82 -14.12 10.88
C ARG A 158 -1.35 -14.10 11.24
N ALA A 159 -0.65 -13.02 10.89
CA ALA A 159 0.80 -12.89 11.03
C ALA A 159 1.28 -12.02 12.21
N LEU A 160 0.38 -11.48 13.01
CA LEU A 160 0.67 -10.84 14.31
C LEU A 160 0.46 -11.83 15.46
N ASP A 161 1.52 -12.11 16.21
CA ASP A 161 1.48 -12.97 17.40
C ASP A 161 0.92 -12.24 18.63
N GLU A 162 1.23 -10.95 18.74
CA GLU A 162 0.70 -10.03 19.74
C GLU A 162 0.83 -8.59 19.28
N VAL A 163 0.04 -7.69 19.87
CA VAL A 163 0.21 -6.24 19.74
C VAL A 163 0.23 -5.61 21.12
N ARG A 164 1.32 -4.89 21.42
CA ARG A 164 1.38 -3.98 22.56
C ARG A 164 0.90 -2.61 22.13
N HIS A 165 0.12 -1.92 22.95
CA HIS A 165 -0.41 -0.60 22.59
C HIS A 165 -0.48 0.36 23.78
N GLY A 166 -0.31 1.64 23.49
CA GLY A 166 -0.63 2.78 24.36
C GLY A 166 -1.83 3.55 23.81
N ALA A 167 -1.86 4.87 24.06
CA ALA A 167 -2.89 5.74 23.50
C ALA A 167 -2.68 5.94 22.00
N ASP A 168 -1.47 6.37 21.59
CA ASP A 168 -1.16 6.78 20.21
C ASP A 168 0.01 6.00 19.60
N GLU A 169 0.44 4.92 20.23
CA GLU A 169 1.58 4.11 19.78
C GLU A 169 1.29 2.62 19.96
N ALA A 170 1.64 1.79 18.97
CA ALA A 170 1.51 0.34 19.06
C ALA A 170 2.71 -0.38 18.44
N LEU A 171 2.98 -1.59 18.93
CA LEU A 171 4.02 -2.48 18.46
C LEU A 171 3.47 -3.89 18.31
N GLY A 172 3.31 -4.33 17.07
CA GLY A 172 2.95 -5.70 16.71
C GLY A 172 4.19 -6.57 16.53
N VAL A 173 4.16 -7.79 17.07
CA VAL A 173 5.17 -8.82 16.81
C VAL A 173 4.76 -9.58 15.56
N LEU A 174 5.54 -9.43 14.49
CA LEU A 174 5.29 -10.04 13.19
C LEU A 174 5.96 -11.41 13.09
N ASN A 175 5.18 -12.39 12.69
CA ASN A 175 5.60 -13.74 12.37
C ASN A 175 4.74 -14.33 11.25
N LEU A 176 5.25 -14.33 10.02
CA LEU A 176 4.52 -14.87 8.88
C LEU A 176 4.34 -16.39 9.02
N PRO A 177 3.16 -16.94 8.64
CA PRO A 177 2.97 -18.37 8.53
C PRO A 177 4.02 -19.01 7.60
N PRO A 178 4.53 -20.23 7.88
CA PRO A 178 5.65 -20.82 7.14
C PRO A 178 5.47 -20.84 5.61
N ALA A 179 4.26 -21.15 5.13
CA ALA A 179 3.93 -21.15 3.71
C ALA A 179 4.11 -19.76 3.06
N ARG A 180 3.75 -18.69 3.79
CA ARG A 180 3.86 -17.30 3.33
C ARG A 180 5.30 -16.79 3.47
N ALA A 181 5.99 -17.20 4.54
CA ALA A 181 7.40 -16.85 4.74
C ALA A 181 8.31 -17.38 3.61
N ALA A 182 7.99 -18.56 3.06
CA ALA A 182 8.72 -19.15 1.93
C ALA A 182 8.57 -18.36 0.61
N GLU A 183 7.52 -17.55 0.46
CA GLU A 183 7.24 -16.77 -0.76
C GLU A 183 7.97 -15.41 -0.79
N VAL A 184 8.44 -14.92 0.37
CA VAL A 184 9.06 -13.59 0.51
C VAL A 184 10.24 -13.37 -0.46
N PRO A 185 11.17 -14.31 -0.68
CA PRO A 185 12.29 -14.10 -1.62
C PRO A 185 11.83 -13.80 -3.07
N GLY A 186 10.69 -14.35 -3.50
CA GLY A 186 10.10 -14.13 -4.81
C GLY A 186 9.04 -13.02 -4.86
N ARG A 187 8.71 -12.44 -3.71
CA ARG A 187 7.72 -11.36 -3.55
C ARG A 187 8.16 -10.41 -2.43
N PRO A 188 9.09 -9.48 -2.72
CA PRO A 188 9.70 -8.59 -1.72
C PRO A 188 8.69 -7.75 -0.94
N LEU A 189 7.57 -7.36 -1.54
CA LEU A 189 6.45 -6.70 -0.86
C LEU A 189 5.29 -7.68 -0.63
N HIS A 190 5.57 -8.74 0.14
CA HIS A 190 4.59 -9.78 0.43
C HIS A 190 3.32 -9.20 1.12
N PRO A 191 2.11 -9.44 0.58
CA PRO A 191 0.88 -8.80 1.05
C PRO A 191 0.58 -9.12 2.52
N VAL A 192 0.83 -10.34 2.99
CA VAL A 192 0.63 -10.70 4.41
C VAL A 192 1.45 -9.84 5.37
N ALA A 193 2.72 -9.54 5.04
CA ALA A 193 3.57 -8.76 5.93
C ALA A 193 3.13 -7.29 5.98
N LEU A 194 2.79 -6.74 4.82
CA LEU A 194 2.29 -5.37 4.71
C LEU A 194 0.91 -5.21 5.35
N ASP A 195 0.02 -6.17 5.12
CA ASP A 195 -1.34 -6.15 5.70
C ASP A 195 -1.28 -6.33 7.21
N ALA A 196 -0.44 -7.23 7.72
CA ALA A 196 -0.19 -7.35 9.17
C ALA A 196 0.32 -6.05 9.78
N ALA A 197 1.12 -5.26 9.06
CA ALA A 197 1.53 -3.94 9.52
C ALA A 197 0.32 -2.99 9.65
N LEU A 198 -0.63 -3.04 8.70
CA LEU A 198 -1.87 -2.27 8.76
C LEU A 198 -2.84 -2.80 9.82
N GLN A 199 -2.90 -4.11 10.04
CA GLN A 199 -3.70 -4.73 11.10
C GLN A 199 -3.29 -4.22 12.49
N ALA A 200 -2.00 -3.94 12.71
CA ALA A 200 -1.53 -3.39 13.98
C ALA A 200 -2.13 -2.01 14.29
N VAL A 201 -2.60 -1.27 13.28
CA VAL A 201 -3.29 0.02 13.46
C VAL A 201 -4.60 -0.15 14.23
N ALA A 202 -5.29 -1.29 14.08
CA ALA A 202 -6.53 -1.58 14.78
C ALA A 202 -6.37 -1.63 16.31
N ALA A 203 -5.14 -1.79 16.83
CA ALA A 203 -4.88 -1.68 18.26
C ALA A 203 -5.08 -0.25 18.80
N LEU A 204 -5.01 0.76 17.93
CA LEU A 204 -5.22 2.18 18.28
C LEU A 204 -6.61 2.69 17.89
N SER A 205 -7.34 1.99 17.01
CA SER A 205 -8.65 2.44 16.50
C SER A 205 -9.85 1.56 16.91
N ALA A 206 -9.64 0.62 17.83
CA ALA A 206 -10.61 -0.43 18.20
C ALA A 206 -12.01 0.06 18.61
N GLU A 207 -12.17 1.32 19.06
CA GLU A 207 -13.46 1.88 19.48
C GLU A 207 -14.38 2.25 18.29
N THR A 208 -13.84 2.31 17.07
CA THR A 208 -14.56 2.87 15.91
C THR A 208 -15.16 1.82 14.96
N GLY A 209 -15.12 0.55 15.35
CA GLY A 209 -15.62 -0.57 14.56
C GLY A 209 -14.70 -0.94 13.39
N SER A 210 -15.30 -1.55 12.35
CA SER A 210 -14.58 -2.03 11.17
C SER A 210 -14.05 -0.88 10.33
N GLN A 211 -12.74 -0.80 10.14
CA GLN A 211 -12.11 0.25 9.33
C GLN A 211 -11.18 -0.36 8.29
N VAL A 212 -11.12 0.28 7.12
CA VAL A 212 -10.27 -0.14 6.00
C VAL A 212 -9.42 1.04 5.50
N PRO A 213 -8.24 0.77 4.93
CA PRO A 213 -7.44 1.80 4.26
C PRO A 213 -8.23 2.49 3.15
N PHE A 214 -8.15 3.83 3.08
CA PHE A 214 -8.75 4.60 1.97
C PHE A 214 -7.76 5.52 1.27
N ALA A 215 -6.75 6.02 1.99
CA ALA A 215 -5.68 6.82 1.42
C ALA A 215 -4.36 6.58 2.15
N LEU A 216 -3.26 6.75 1.42
CA LEU A 216 -1.91 6.78 1.97
C LEU A 216 -1.12 7.88 1.27
N ARG A 217 -0.56 8.80 2.05
CA ARG A 217 0.24 9.90 1.51
C ARG A 217 1.52 9.39 0.87
N GLU A 218 2.29 8.56 1.58
CA GLU A 218 3.55 8.02 1.08
C GLU A 218 3.86 6.63 1.63
N LEU A 219 4.40 5.78 0.77
CA LEU A 219 5.05 4.52 1.09
C LEU A 219 6.52 4.61 0.69
N GLU A 220 7.41 4.43 1.66
CA GLU A 220 8.84 4.33 1.46
C GLU A 220 9.25 2.86 1.55
N ILE A 221 9.95 2.36 0.54
CA ILE A 221 10.37 0.97 0.44
C ILE A 221 11.90 0.96 0.37
N HIS A 222 12.54 0.52 1.44
CA HIS A 222 13.99 0.42 1.52
C HIS A 222 14.51 -0.95 1.07
N GLY A 223 13.70 -2.00 1.21
CA GLY A 223 14.09 -3.36 0.87
C GLY A 223 12.93 -4.37 1.01
N PRO A 224 13.22 -5.68 0.89
CA PRO A 224 12.24 -6.73 1.09
C PRO A 224 11.67 -6.70 2.51
N VAL A 225 10.36 -6.96 2.62
CA VAL A 225 9.69 -7.07 3.92
C VAL A 225 10.22 -8.26 4.73
N PRO A 226 10.25 -8.15 6.07
CA PRO A 226 10.59 -9.27 6.94
C PRO A 226 9.51 -10.36 6.93
N SER A 227 9.93 -11.63 7.01
CA SER A 227 9.04 -12.72 7.42
C SER A 227 8.82 -12.75 8.93
N THR A 228 9.74 -12.20 9.70
CA THR A 228 9.63 -12.05 11.16
C THR A 228 10.25 -10.72 11.59
N GLY A 229 9.60 -10.02 12.53
CA GLY A 229 10.01 -8.67 12.89
C GLY A 229 8.95 -7.93 13.67
N TYR A 230 8.80 -6.64 13.38
CA TYR A 230 7.90 -5.76 14.12
C TYR A 230 7.12 -4.83 13.19
N ALA A 231 5.86 -4.57 13.55
CA ALA A 231 5.06 -3.49 13.01
C ALA A 231 4.91 -2.39 14.07
N HIS A 232 5.51 -1.24 13.85
CA HIS A 232 5.42 -0.09 14.77
C HIS A 232 4.46 0.95 14.19
N VAL A 233 3.44 1.31 14.96
CA VAL A 233 2.40 2.27 14.57
C VAL A 233 2.46 3.47 15.50
N VAL A 234 2.41 4.66 14.92
CA VAL A 234 2.20 5.92 15.65
C VAL A 234 1.00 6.62 15.02
N ARG A 235 0.10 7.13 15.87
CA ARG A 235 -1.00 8.00 15.49
C ARG A 235 -0.62 9.45 15.82
N ASP A 236 -0.85 10.34 14.88
CA ASP A 236 -0.71 11.79 15.04
C ASP A 236 -1.91 12.50 14.40
N GLU A 237 -1.86 13.83 14.34
CA GLU A 237 -2.94 14.66 13.76
C GLU A 237 -3.13 14.41 12.26
N ASP A 238 -2.10 13.95 11.56
CA ASP A 238 -2.08 13.70 10.11
C ASP A 238 -2.47 12.25 9.74
N GLY A 239 -2.77 11.41 10.73
CA GLY A 239 -3.21 10.03 10.57
C GLY A 239 -2.25 9.03 11.21
N PHE A 240 -1.94 7.95 10.50
CA PHE A 240 -1.04 6.90 11.01
C PHE A 240 0.27 6.85 10.24
N THR A 241 1.37 6.74 10.99
CA THR A 241 2.67 6.31 10.47
C THR A 241 2.91 4.87 10.89
N VAL A 242 3.17 3.98 9.93
CA VAL A 242 3.41 2.55 10.16
C VAL A 242 4.79 2.17 9.65
N ARG A 243 5.60 1.50 10.46
CA ARG A 243 6.92 1.01 10.11
C ARG A 243 6.94 -0.51 10.21
N LEU A 244 7.33 -1.17 9.12
CA LEU A 244 7.56 -2.61 9.10
C LEU A 244 9.07 -2.85 9.17
N ALA A 245 9.53 -3.45 10.26
CA ALA A 245 10.95 -3.56 10.58
C ALA A 245 11.39 -5.01 10.80
N HIS A 246 12.63 -5.32 10.45
CA HIS A 246 13.29 -6.59 10.76
C HIS A 246 13.49 -6.73 12.28
N ARG A 247 13.83 -7.94 12.75
CA ARG A 247 14.08 -8.23 14.18
C ARG A 247 15.14 -7.35 14.82
N ASP A 248 16.09 -6.83 14.04
CA ASP A 248 17.13 -5.93 14.52
C ASP A 248 16.77 -4.44 14.44
N GLY A 249 15.50 -4.15 14.18
CA GLY A 249 14.93 -2.80 14.15
C GLY A 249 15.11 -2.06 12.83
N ARG A 250 15.85 -2.58 11.84
CA ARG A 250 15.94 -1.91 10.53
C ARG A 250 14.59 -1.89 9.82
N VAL A 251 14.13 -0.70 9.45
CA VAL A 251 12.85 -0.50 8.74
C VAL A 251 13.01 -0.93 7.28
N ALA A 252 12.15 -1.84 6.83
CA ALA A 252 12.07 -2.27 5.43
C ALA A 252 11.08 -1.39 4.65
N VAL A 253 9.96 -1.05 5.27
CA VAL A 253 8.88 -0.26 4.66
C VAL A 253 8.31 0.71 5.68
N ARG A 254 8.03 1.95 5.25
CA ARG A 254 7.37 2.98 6.05
C ARG A 254 6.17 3.55 5.30
N PHE A 255 5.01 3.47 5.94
CA PHE A 255 3.78 4.13 5.55
C PHE A 255 3.69 5.44 6.32
N THR A 256 3.43 6.55 5.65
CA THR A 256 3.21 7.84 6.29
C THR A 256 1.91 8.46 5.81
N GLY A 257 1.11 8.99 6.74
CA GLY A 257 -0.21 9.56 6.44
C GLY A 257 -1.20 8.52 5.93
N LEU A 258 -1.21 7.33 6.54
CA LEU A 258 -2.24 6.34 6.30
C LEU A 258 -3.54 6.82 6.93
N ALA A 259 -4.61 6.84 6.13
CA ALA A 259 -5.93 7.24 6.56
C ALA A 259 -6.92 6.08 6.41
N LEU A 260 -7.75 5.90 7.44
CA LEU A 260 -8.74 4.84 7.53
C LEU A 260 -10.15 5.40 7.39
N ARG A 261 -11.06 4.60 6.84
CA ARG A 261 -12.49 4.92 6.80
C ARG A 261 -13.29 3.74 7.36
N PRO A 262 -14.49 3.97 7.93
CA PRO A 262 -15.39 2.89 8.28
C PRO A 262 -15.65 2.01 7.06
N SER A 263 -15.58 0.68 7.23
CA SER A 263 -16.09 -0.23 6.22
C SER A 263 -17.62 -0.12 6.26
N ARG A 264 -18.21 0.29 5.14
CA ARG A 264 -19.67 0.17 5.01
C ARG A 264 -19.94 -1.33 4.86
N PRO A 265 -20.87 -1.91 5.65
CA PRO A 265 -21.47 -3.17 5.23
C PRO A 265 -22.00 -2.97 3.81
N ALA A 266 -21.92 -4.00 2.96
CA ALA A 266 -22.58 -3.97 1.66
C ALA A 266 -24.02 -3.46 1.89
N ALA A 267 -24.31 -2.26 1.38
CA ALA A 267 -25.61 -1.67 1.59
C ALA A 267 -26.65 -2.61 0.99
N ALA A 268 -27.72 -2.90 1.72
CA ALA A 268 -28.95 -3.36 1.07
C ALA A 268 -29.24 -2.39 -0.09
N PRO A 269 -29.67 -2.88 -1.27
CA PRO A 269 -29.77 -2.06 -2.47
C PRO A 269 -30.50 -0.76 -2.16
N VAL A 270 -29.82 0.36 -2.35
CA VAL A 270 -30.42 1.69 -2.22
C VAL A 270 -31.38 1.83 -3.41
N PRO A 271 -32.66 2.15 -3.20
CA PRO A 271 -33.57 2.40 -4.31
C PRO A 271 -33.02 3.55 -5.16
N ASP A 272 -33.06 3.40 -6.48
CA ASP A 272 -32.63 4.42 -7.44
C ASP A 272 -33.26 5.79 -7.09
N GLY A 273 -32.42 6.81 -6.90
CA GLY A 273 -32.87 8.20 -6.80
C GLY A 273 -32.25 9.07 -5.71
N ALA A 274 -31.49 8.53 -4.76
CA ALA A 274 -30.82 9.35 -3.75
C ALA A 274 -29.40 9.74 -4.20
N GLY A 275 -29.25 10.96 -4.73
CA GLY A 275 -27.93 11.53 -5.06
C GLY A 275 -27.02 11.54 -3.83
N ALA A 276 -25.93 10.78 -3.88
CA ALA A 276 -24.91 10.80 -2.85
C ALA A 276 -24.02 12.03 -3.03
N LEU A 277 -24.05 12.95 -2.07
CA LEU A 277 -23.03 13.99 -1.92
C LEU A 277 -21.71 13.31 -1.53
N VAL A 278 -20.73 13.35 -2.42
CA VAL A 278 -19.36 12.88 -2.17
C VAL A 278 -18.52 14.09 -1.76
N HIS A 279 -18.07 14.14 -0.52
CA HIS A 279 -17.03 15.08 -0.10
C HIS A 279 -15.68 14.41 -0.32
N LEU A 280 -14.88 14.95 -1.25
CA LEU A 280 -13.48 14.55 -1.41
C LEU A 280 -12.62 15.55 -0.62
N PRO A 281 -11.68 15.09 0.23
CA PRO A 281 -10.70 15.99 0.81
C PRO A 281 -9.73 16.47 -0.29
N GLU A 282 -9.59 17.78 -0.40
CA GLU A 282 -8.53 18.44 -1.17
C GLU A 282 -7.41 18.82 -0.21
N TRP A 283 -6.18 18.47 -0.57
CA TRP A 283 -5.00 18.89 0.18
C TRP A 283 -4.39 20.08 -0.55
N HIS A 284 -4.16 21.15 0.19
CA HIS A 284 -3.39 22.30 -0.28
C HIS A 284 -2.00 22.25 0.35
N GLU A 285 -0.97 22.61 -0.40
CA GLU A 285 0.35 22.87 0.19
C GLU A 285 0.20 23.99 1.23
N ALA A 286 0.76 23.78 2.42
CA ALA A 286 0.85 24.84 3.40
C ALA A 286 1.73 25.96 2.80
N GLY A 287 1.18 27.17 2.72
CA GLY A 287 1.94 28.35 2.33
C GLY A 287 3.15 28.54 3.25
N PRO A 288 4.19 29.27 2.80
CA PRO A 288 5.37 29.51 3.62
C PRO A 288 4.96 30.16 4.95
N VAL A 289 5.46 29.60 6.05
CA VAL A 289 5.33 30.19 7.38
C VAL A 289 6.25 31.40 7.42
N GLU A 290 5.68 32.59 7.59
CA GLU A 290 6.43 33.84 7.85
C GLU A 290 7.19 33.81 9.18
#